data_AF-A0ABD0YT37-F1
#
_entry.id   AF-A0ABD0YT37-F1
#
_cell.length_a   1.000
_cell.length_b   1.000
_cell.length_c   1.000
_cell.angle_alpha   90.00
_cell.angle_beta   90.00
_cell.angle_gamma   90.00
#
_symmetry.space_group_name_H-M   'P 1'
#
loop_
_entity.id
_entity.type
_entity.pdbx_description
1 polymer ?
#
loop_
_entity_poly.entity_id
_entity_poly.type
_entity_poly.pdbx_seq_one_letter_code
_entity_poly.pdbx_strand_id
1 'polypeptide(L)'
;MSYFSLVFRSGHCDTWLPINHIYFQLANTFFFLSYLAPNGLYGILYLRCTLLVGCAFFALWGWTVLCSFDAFLWNANFVVINFIHVCVLLYHLRPVKFTKEVEEVSPFLVFYICYIITIFYF
;
A
#
# COMPACT_ATOMS: atom_id res chain seq x y z
N MET A 1 8.46 -29.11 5.45
CA MET A 1 7.90 -27.97 6.21
C MET A 1 9.05 -27.15 6.81
N SER A 2 9.94 -26.56 5.98
CA SER A 2 11.32 -26.34 6.45
C SER A 2 11.98 -25.02 6.03
N TYR A 3 11.45 -24.29 5.04
CA TYR A 3 12.07 -23.04 4.55
C TYR A 3 11.36 -21.77 5.08
N PHE A 4 10.04 -21.79 5.14
CA PHE A 4 9.23 -20.72 5.72
C PHE A 4 9.73 -20.43 7.14
N SER A 5 9.68 -21.42 8.04
CA SER A 5 10.05 -21.28 9.45
C SER A 5 11.51 -20.85 9.72
N LEU A 6 12.45 -21.07 8.79
CA LEU A 6 13.85 -20.64 8.90
C LEU A 6 14.06 -19.20 8.45
N VAL A 7 13.29 -18.71 7.48
CA VAL A 7 13.25 -17.28 7.12
C VAL A 7 12.55 -16.47 8.21
N PHE A 8 11.47 -16.98 8.81
CA PHE A 8 10.77 -16.31 9.94
C PHE A 8 11.53 -16.34 11.26
N ARG A 9 12.57 -17.18 11.38
CA ARG A 9 13.49 -17.21 12.52
C ARG A 9 14.77 -16.42 12.24
N SER A 10 14.69 -15.35 11.46
CA SER A 10 15.71 -14.30 11.50
C SER A 10 15.72 -13.75 12.93
N GLY A 11 16.81 -13.96 13.67
CA GLY A 11 16.91 -13.82 15.14
C GLY A 11 16.74 -12.40 15.69
N HIS A 12 15.57 -11.80 15.44
CA HIS A 12 15.19 -10.45 15.83
C HIS A 12 13.84 -10.42 16.54
N CYS A 13 13.16 -11.56 16.69
CA CYS A 13 11.83 -11.60 17.28
C CYS A 13 11.58 -12.84 18.12
N ASP A 14 12.18 -12.85 19.31
CA ASP A 14 11.90 -13.84 20.35
C ASP A 14 10.69 -13.42 21.22
N THR A 15 10.34 -12.12 21.23
CA THR A 15 9.26 -11.57 22.06
C THR A 15 8.65 -10.32 21.44
N TRP A 16 7.34 -10.10 21.65
CA TRP A 16 6.63 -8.91 21.18
C TRP A 16 7.19 -7.66 21.83
N LEU A 17 7.55 -6.66 21.03
CA LEU A 17 7.97 -5.34 21.53
C LEU A 17 6.75 -4.49 21.92
N PRO A 18 6.92 -3.42 22.72
CA PRO A 18 5.83 -2.56 23.14
C PRO A 18 5.04 -2.01 21.94
N ILE A 19 3.74 -2.30 21.90
CA ILE A 19 2.84 -1.97 20.76
C ILE A 19 2.94 -0.49 20.36
N ASN A 20 3.11 0.40 21.34
CA ASN A 20 3.26 1.86 21.17
C ASN A 20 4.64 2.28 20.65
N HIS A 21 5.05 1.76 19.49
CA HIS A 21 6.26 2.18 18.80
C HIS A 21 6.02 3.40 17.90
N ILE A 22 7.09 4.14 17.60
CA ILE A 22 7.06 5.33 16.72
C ILE A 22 6.50 5.04 15.33
N TYR A 23 6.74 3.84 14.79
CA TYR A 23 6.18 3.43 13.49
C TYR A 23 4.65 3.37 13.50
N PHE A 24 4.06 2.90 14.61
CA PHE A 24 2.61 2.89 14.78
C PHE A 24 2.05 4.31 14.84
N GLN A 25 2.70 5.20 15.59
CA GLN A 25 2.27 6.60 15.69
C GLN A 25 2.36 7.32 14.34
N LEU A 26 3.48 7.17 13.63
CA LEU A 26 3.67 7.75 12.30
C LEU A 26 2.64 7.21 11.30
N ALA A 27 2.40 5.89 11.26
CA ALA A 27 1.39 5.30 10.39
C ALA A 27 0.01 5.94 10.63
N ASN A 28 -0.41 6.05 11.89
CA ASN A 28 -1.69 6.67 12.24
C ASN A 28 -1.73 8.17 11.93
N THR A 29 -0.61 8.90 12.07
CA THR A 29 -0.52 10.30 11.62
C THR A 29 -0.74 10.42 10.12
N PHE A 30 -0.11 9.57 9.31
CA PHE A 30 -0.32 9.60 7.85
C PHE A 30 -1.72 9.17 7.44
N PHE A 31 -2.34 8.23 8.15
CA PHE A 31 -3.75 7.93 7.97
C PHE A 31 -4.65 9.11 8.32
N PHE A 32 -4.37 9.82 9.42
CA PHE A 32 -5.07 11.05 9.75
C PHE A 32 -4.92 12.12 8.67
N LEU A 33 -3.70 12.34 8.17
CA LEU A 33 -3.43 13.26 7.07
C LEU A 33 -4.18 12.87 5.80
N SER A 34 -4.34 11.57 5.54
CA SER A 34 -5.11 11.10 4.39
C SER A 34 -6.59 11.54 4.44
N TYR A 35 -7.18 11.62 5.64
CA TYR A 35 -8.55 12.13 5.82
C TYR A 35 -8.67 13.65 5.63
N LEU A 36 -7.55 14.38 5.66
CA LEU A 36 -7.49 15.83 5.40
C LEU A 36 -7.32 16.15 3.91
N ALA A 37 -7.43 15.17 3.01
CA ALA A 37 -7.24 15.38 1.59
C ALA A 37 -8.24 16.40 1.01
N PRO A 38 -7.77 17.40 0.24
CA PRO A 38 -8.65 18.38 -0.41
C PRO A 38 -9.45 17.72 -1.55
N ASN A 39 -10.51 18.38 -2.02
CA ASN A 39 -11.30 17.88 -3.14
C ASN A 39 -10.60 18.15 -4.48
N GLY A 40 -10.61 17.16 -5.39
CA GLY A 40 -10.06 17.27 -6.75
C GLY A 40 -8.99 16.22 -7.08
N LEU A 41 -8.49 16.22 -8.32
CA LEU A 41 -7.54 15.22 -8.82
C LEU A 41 -6.22 15.20 -8.01
N TYR A 42 -5.69 16.39 -7.70
CA TYR A 42 -4.51 16.55 -6.84
C TYR A 42 -4.77 16.08 -5.40
N GLY A 43 -6.00 16.22 -4.91
CA GLY A 43 -6.42 15.72 -3.61
C GLY A 43 -6.47 14.20 -3.55
N ILE A 44 -6.97 13.54 -4.60
CA ILE A 44 -6.92 12.08 -4.72
C ILE A 44 -5.47 11.59 -4.78
N LEU A 45 -4.58 12.30 -5.50
CA LEU A 45 -3.15 11.98 -5.51
C LEU A 45 -2.57 12.05 -4.09
N TYR A 46 -2.85 13.14 -3.37
CA TYR A 46 -2.41 13.35 -1.99
C TYR A 46 -2.93 12.25 -1.05
N LEU A 47 -4.21 11.89 -1.16
CA LEU A 47 -4.83 10.79 -0.42
C LEU A 47 -4.08 9.47 -0.65
N ARG A 48 -3.80 9.12 -1.91
CA ARG A 48 -3.13 7.85 -2.26
C ARG A 48 -1.68 7.83 -1.79
N CYS A 49 -0.96 8.95 -1.90
CA CYS A 49 0.41 9.07 -1.41
C CYS A 49 0.48 8.96 0.11
N THR A 50 -0.41 9.63 0.85
CA THR A 50 -0.44 9.57 2.33
C THR A 50 -0.84 8.18 2.83
N LEU A 51 -1.83 7.52 2.20
CA LEU A 51 -2.17 6.13 2.49
C LEU A 51 -1.01 5.16 2.21
N LEU A 52 -0.32 5.33 1.09
CA LEU A 52 0.85 4.53 0.74
C LEU A 52 1.92 4.60 1.83
N VAL A 53 2.24 5.81 2.29
CA VAL A 53 3.25 6.02 3.33
C VAL A 53 2.78 5.46 4.67
N GLY A 54 1.51 5.66 5.03
CA GLY A 54 0.92 5.10 6.26
C GLY A 54 0.96 3.57 6.29
N CYS A 55 0.55 2.91 5.21
CA CYS A 55 0.58 1.45 5.08
C CYS A 55 2.03 0.92 5.10
N ALA A 56 2.99 1.64 4.53
CA ALA A 56 4.40 1.23 4.58
C ALA A 56 4.95 1.24 6.01
N PHE A 57 4.66 2.28 6.80
CA PHE A 57 5.04 2.33 8.21
C PHE A 57 4.33 1.26 9.05
N PHE A 58 3.06 0.96 8.75
CA PHE A 58 2.32 -0.09 9.44
C PHE A 58 2.83 -1.50 9.08
N ALA A 59 3.24 -1.73 7.83
CA ALA A 59 3.91 -2.95 7.41
C ALA A 59 5.24 -3.14 8.14
N LEU A 60 6.07 -2.10 8.22
CA LEU A 60 7.34 -2.12 8.96
C LEU A 60 7.11 -2.40 10.45
N TRP A 61 6.08 -1.82 11.05
CA TRP A 61 5.68 -2.10 12.43
C TRP A 61 5.24 -3.57 12.60
N GLY A 62 4.41 -4.09 11.69
CA GLY A 62 3.98 -5.49 11.71
C GLY A 62 5.14 -6.48 11.59
N TRP A 63 6.18 -6.11 10.83
CA TRP A 63 7.39 -6.93 10.66
C TRP A 63 8.34 -6.85 11.86
N THR A 64 8.61 -5.65 12.38
CA THR A 64 9.69 -5.42 13.36
C THR A 64 9.23 -5.48 14.82
N VAL A 65 7.97 -5.14 15.10
CA VAL A 65 7.43 -5.04 16.48
C VAL A 65 6.49 -6.19 16.79
N LEU A 66 5.57 -6.48 15.87
CA LEU A 66 4.55 -7.52 16.04
C LEU A 66 5.04 -8.90 15.59
N CYS A 67 5.99 -8.92 14.65
CA CYS A 67 6.49 -10.11 13.96
C CYS A 67 5.37 -10.99 13.42
N SER A 68 4.28 -10.33 13.01
CA SER A 68 3.14 -10.95 12.36
C SER A 68 3.29 -10.79 10.86
N PHE A 69 3.58 -11.91 10.20
CA PHE A 69 3.72 -11.94 8.76
C PHE A 69 2.42 -11.58 8.03
N ASP A 70 1.29 -12.01 8.58
CA ASP A 70 -0.04 -11.69 8.05
C ASP A 70 -0.28 -10.18 8.05
N ALA A 71 -0.02 -9.51 9.18
CA ALA A 71 -0.14 -8.05 9.28
C ALA A 71 0.80 -7.32 8.32
N PHE A 72 2.04 -7.81 8.17
CA PHE A 72 2.99 -7.27 7.20
C PHE A 72 2.46 -7.42 5.76
N LEU A 73 2.05 -8.64 5.37
CA LEU A 73 1.57 -8.93 4.02
C LEU A 73 0.36 -8.08 3.66
N TRP A 74 -0.61 -7.96 4.57
CA TRP A 74 -1.82 -7.20 4.34
C TRP A 74 -1.52 -5.72 4.06
N ASN A 75 -0.63 -5.13 4.87
CA ASN A 75 -0.25 -3.74 4.71
C ASN A 75 0.67 -3.52 3.50
N ALA A 76 1.55 -4.47 3.18
CA ALA A 76 2.37 -4.43 1.99
C ALA A 76 1.51 -4.49 0.71
N ASN A 77 0.43 -5.27 0.70
CA ASN A 77 -0.52 -5.30 -0.41
C ASN A 77 -1.17 -3.92 -0.63
N PHE A 78 -1.61 -3.27 0.46
CA PHE A 78 -2.15 -1.91 0.36
C PHE A 78 -1.15 -0.87 -0.14
N VAL A 79 0.14 -1.01 0.20
CA VAL A 79 1.20 -0.16 -0.38
C VAL A 79 1.25 -0.31 -1.90
N VAL A 80 1.26 -1.55 -2.40
CA VAL A 80 1.33 -1.83 -3.84
C VAL A 80 0.10 -1.26 -4.57
N ILE A 81 -1.10 -1.49 -4.03
CA ILE A 81 -2.35 -0.99 -4.62
C ILE A 81 -2.33 0.55 -4.69
N ASN A 82 -1.98 1.23 -3.60
CA ASN A 82 -1.92 2.70 -3.60
C ASN A 82 -0.81 3.22 -4.53
N PHE A 83 0.31 2.50 -4.67
CA PHE A 83 1.39 2.89 -5.58
C PHE A 83 0.94 2.85 -7.04
N ILE A 84 0.26 1.77 -7.45
CA ILE A 84 -0.30 1.64 -8.80
C ILE A 84 -1.26 2.80 -9.08
N HIS A 85 -2.15 3.13 -8.13
CA HIS A 85 -3.05 4.26 -8.27
C HIS A 85 -2.30 5.59 -8.42
N VAL A 86 -1.25 5.83 -7.63
CA VAL A 86 -0.41 7.04 -7.77
C VAL A 86 0.21 7.10 -9.16
N CYS A 87 0.81 6.00 -9.64
CA CYS A 87 1.39 5.95 -10.98
C CYS A 87 0.35 6.27 -12.06
N VAL A 88 -0.81 5.61 -12.04
CA VAL A 88 -1.91 5.83 -13.00
C VAL A 88 -2.36 7.30 -12.97
N LEU A 89 -2.55 7.87 -11.79
CA LEU A 89 -2.99 9.25 -11.66
C LEU A 89 -1.92 10.22 -12.20
N LEU A 90 -0.64 9.99 -11.90
CA LEU A 90 0.48 10.75 -12.46
C LEU A 90 0.55 10.65 -13.99
N TYR A 91 0.24 9.48 -14.57
CA TYR A 91 0.15 9.31 -16.02
C TYR A 91 -0.99 10.14 -16.61
N HIS A 92 -2.17 10.19 -15.99
CA HIS A 92 -3.28 11.03 -16.44
C HIS A 92 -3.04 12.53 -16.24
N LEU A 93 -2.28 12.92 -15.22
CA LEU A 93 -1.89 14.31 -14.95
C LEU A 93 -0.88 14.84 -15.97
N ARG A 94 -0.16 13.97 -16.71
CA ARG A 94 0.71 14.37 -17.82
C ARG A 94 -0.16 14.52 -19.09
N PRO A 95 -0.35 15.74 -19.63
CA PRO A 95 -1.16 15.96 -20.83
C PRO A 95 -0.38 15.51 -22.07
N VAL A 96 -0.24 14.19 -22.26
CA VAL A 96 0.33 13.64 -23.48
C VAL A 96 -0.83 13.35 -24.42
N LYS A 97 -0.95 14.16 -25.48
CA LYS A 97 -1.87 13.89 -26.60
C LYS A 97 -1.51 12.53 -27.21
N PHE A 98 -2.24 11.47 -26.88
CA PHE A 98 -2.14 10.19 -27.58
C PHE A 98 -3.49 9.82 -28.18
N THR A 99 -3.42 9.38 -29.44
CA THR A 99 -4.50 9.00 -30.34
C THR A 99 -5.43 7.94 -29.72
N LYS A 100 -6.72 8.01 -30.09
CA LYS A 100 -7.89 7.27 -29.55
C LYS A 100 -7.77 5.74 -29.46
N GLU A 101 -6.73 5.13 -30.01
CA GLU A 101 -6.55 3.68 -30.16
C GLU A 101 -5.85 3.02 -28.95
N VAL A 102 -5.15 3.78 -28.10
CA VAL A 102 -4.44 3.27 -26.89
C VAL A 102 -5.27 3.45 -25.61
N GLU A 103 -6.29 4.30 -25.66
CA GLU A 103 -7.14 4.67 -24.52
C GLU A 103 -8.21 3.61 -24.21
N GLU A 104 -8.58 2.77 -25.19
CA GLU A 104 -9.65 1.78 -25.05
C GLU A 104 -9.21 0.46 -24.39
N VAL A 105 -7.89 0.14 -24.34
CA VAL A 105 -7.37 -1.16 -23.82
C VAL A 105 -6.68 -1.03 -22.45
N SER A 106 -6.14 0.13 -22.10
CA SER A 106 -5.34 0.37 -20.89
C SER A 106 -6.13 0.27 -19.55
N PRO A 107 -7.27 0.97 -19.38
CA PRO A 107 -7.97 0.99 -18.09
C PRO A 107 -8.75 -0.29 -17.79
N PHE A 108 -9.21 -1.05 -18.80
CA PHE A 108 -9.99 -2.27 -18.60
C PHE A 108 -9.13 -3.47 -18.15
N LEU A 109 -7.88 -3.58 -18.64
CA LEU A 109 -6.91 -4.59 -18.18
C LEU A 109 -6.48 -4.34 -16.72
N VAL A 110 -6.29 -3.08 -16.33
CA VAL A 110 -5.90 -2.68 -14.97
C VAL A 110 -7.04 -2.89 -13.97
N PHE A 111 -8.29 -2.60 -14.37
CA PHE A 111 -9.47 -2.92 -13.55
C PHE A 111 -9.68 -4.43 -13.38
N TYR A 112 -9.42 -5.23 -14.42
CA TYR A 112 -9.57 -6.69 -14.36
C TYR A 112 -8.49 -7.38 -13.51
N ILE A 113 -7.24 -6.90 -13.55
CA ILE A 113 -6.17 -7.40 -12.67
C ILE A 113 -6.40 -7.00 -11.20
N CYS A 114 -6.86 -5.76 -10.93
CA CYS A 114 -7.18 -5.33 -9.56
C CYS A 114 -8.42 -6.04 -8.98
N TYR A 115 -9.39 -6.37 -9.83
CA TYR A 115 -10.61 -7.13 -9.49
C TYR A 115 -10.32 -8.61 -9.17
N ILE A 116 -9.37 -9.26 -9.86
CA ILE A 116 -8.90 -10.62 -9.49
C ILE A 116 -8.10 -10.63 -8.17
N ILE A 117 -7.28 -9.62 -7.92
CA ILE A 117 -6.47 -9.55 -6.69
C ILE A 117 -7.32 -9.26 -5.44
N THR A 118 -8.46 -8.57 -5.60
CA THR A 118 -9.39 -8.25 -4.51
C THR A 118 -10.38 -9.39 -4.22
N ILE A 119 -10.78 -10.21 -5.21
CA ILE A 119 -11.75 -11.32 -5.03
C ILE A 119 -11.13 -12.60 -4.44
N PHE A 120 -9.82 -12.84 -4.58
CA PHE A 120 -9.19 -14.09 -4.08
C PHE A 120 -8.49 -13.96 -2.72
N TYR A 121 -8.40 -12.75 -2.15
CA TYR A 121 -7.69 -12.50 -0.89
C TYR A 121 -8.50 -11.65 0.12
N PHE A 122 -9.83 -11.58 0.00
CA PHE A 122 -10.75 -11.29 1.10
C PHE A 122 -12.05 -12.08 0.93
#